data_AF-A0A0Q6K5Y0-F1
#
_entry.id   AF-A0A0Q6K5Y0-F1
#
_cell.length_a   1.000
_cell.length_b   1.000
_cell.length_c   1.000
_cell.angle_alpha   90.00
_cell.angle_beta   90.00
_cell.angle_gamma   90.00
#
_symmetry.space_group_name_H-M   'P 1'
#
loop_
_entity.id
_entity.type
_entity.pdbx_description
1 polymer ?
#
loop_
_entity_poly.entity_id
_entity_poly.type
_entity_poly.pdbx_seq_one_letter_code
_entity_poly.pdbx_strand_id
1 'polypeptide(L)'
;MTEDDPSHASCDDLGDWRAPLQVDGPAASVEPVCHLVVGFDRHPASHAALTYAMDLAGRLNAFLHVAHIVDTDDLPIDPDSDDWEQRIADAVEQERREACAMLAAIPGNWAFYSRRGNPARLLTTIADANDALMIIIGTTRGGMMSLVERAVGESVSATLARHAHRPVLLVPATDRQHSDAAQTRR
;
A
#
# COMPACT_ATOMS: atom_id res chain seq x y z
N MET A 1 5.79 -52.25 -11.17
CA MET A 1 4.89 -51.43 -11.99
C MET A 1 3.70 -51.09 -11.11
N THR A 2 3.24 -49.84 -11.16
CA THR A 2 2.40 -49.11 -10.19
C THR A 2 3.25 -48.50 -9.07
N GLU A 3 3.95 -47.38 -9.31
CA GLU A 3 3.47 -45.98 -9.28
C GLU A 3 3.30 -45.48 -7.84
N ASP A 4 4.41 -44.96 -7.29
CA ASP A 4 4.44 -44.04 -6.14
C ASP A 4 4.37 -42.61 -6.71
N ASP A 5 3.34 -41.87 -6.31
CA ASP A 5 3.07 -40.46 -6.61
C ASP A 5 2.73 -39.76 -5.27
N PRO A 6 2.95 -38.44 -5.08
CA PRO A 6 4.05 -37.58 -5.50
C PRO A 6 4.85 -37.05 -4.28
N SER A 7 6.04 -36.53 -4.58
CA SER A 7 6.82 -35.67 -3.70
C SER A 7 6.05 -34.39 -3.32
N HIS A 8 5.41 -34.38 -2.15
CA HIS A 8 5.03 -33.15 -1.45
C HIS A 8 6.32 -32.42 -1.06
N ALA A 9 6.75 -31.47 -1.89
CA ALA A 9 7.73 -30.47 -1.49
C ALA A 9 7.11 -29.62 -0.37
N SER A 10 7.70 -29.71 0.83
CA SER A 10 7.24 -29.01 2.03
C SER A 10 7.19 -27.49 1.81
N CYS A 11 6.08 -26.87 2.19
CA CYS A 11 5.77 -25.44 2.10
C CYS A 11 6.58 -24.57 3.10
N ASP A 12 7.78 -24.99 3.49
CA ASP A 12 8.49 -24.42 4.65
C ASP A 12 9.56 -23.36 4.30
N ASP A 13 9.75 -23.01 3.01
CA ASP A 13 10.85 -22.12 2.59
C ASP A 13 10.40 -20.84 1.86
N LEU A 14 9.14 -20.45 2.03
CA LEU A 14 8.68 -19.11 1.71
C LEU A 14 8.64 -18.34 3.02
N GLY A 15 9.43 -17.27 3.12
CA GLY A 15 9.39 -16.38 4.27
C GLY A 15 7.95 -16.06 4.62
N ASP A 16 7.58 -16.23 5.89
CA ASP A 16 6.20 -16.09 6.36
C ASP A 16 5.65 -14.70 5.98
N TRP A 17 4.90 -14.62 4.90
CA TRP A 17 4.31 -13.37 4.40
C TRP A 17 3.32 -12.77 5.41
N ARG A 18 2.90 -13.54 6.42
CA ARG A 18 2.07 -13.08 7.52
C ARG A 18 2.87 -12.30 8.56
N ALA A 19 4.18 -12.50 8.64
CA ALA A 19 5.04 -11.78 9.57
C ALA A 19 5.19 -10.31 9.14
N PRO A 20 5.17 -9.35 10.09
CA PRO A 20 5.47 -7.96 9.78
C PRO A 20 6.87 -7.82 9.16
N LEU A 21 6.95 -7.13 8.04
CA LEU A 21 8.19 -6.84 7.32
C LEU A 21 8.44 -5.33 7.29
N GLN A 22 9.67 -4.92 7.57
CA GLN A 22 10.13 -3.56 7.34
C GLN A 22 11.36 -3.57 6.43
N VAL A 23 11.34 -2.72 5.41
CA VAL A 23 12.46 -2.48 4.50
C VAL A 23 12.79 -1.00 4.57
N ASP A 24 13.97 -0.68 5.07
CA ASP A 24 14.46 0.69 5.13
C ASP A 24 15.23 1.04 3.86
N GLY A 25 14.93 2.22 3.31
CA GLY A 25 15.69 2.81 2.23
C GLY A 25 17.04 3.33 2.69
N PRO A 26 17.93 3.70 1.75
CA PRO A 26 19.17 4.36 2.12
C PRO A 26 18.88 5.67 2.86
N ALA A 27 19.74 6.02 3.81
CA ALA A 27 19.72 7.34 4.40
C ALA A 27 20.09 8.37 3.31
N ALA A 28 19.27 9.40 3.15
CA ALA A 28 19.62 10.49 2.23
C ALA A 28 20.66 11.41 2.89
N SER A 29 21.38 12.18 2.07
CA SER A 29 22.38 13.15 2.56
C SER A 29 21.79 14.32 3.35
N VAL A 30 20.47 14.50 3.32
CA VAL A 30 19.76 15.58 3.99
C VAL A 30 18.85 14.97 5.06
N GLU A 31 18.92 15.53 6.27
CA GLU A 31 18.05 15.13 7.37
C GLU A 31 16.61 15.56 7.07
N PRO A 32 15.62 14.66 7.18
CA PRO A 32 14.24 15.00 6.90
C PRO A 32 13.69 15.97 7.94
N VAL A 33 12.87 16.93 7.50
CA VAL A 33 12.27 17.95 8.40
C VAL A 33 10.86 17.58 8.85
N CYS A 34 10.24 16.58 8.22
CA CYS A 34 8.92 16.05 8.58
C CYS A 34 8.74 14.62 8.07
N HIS A 35 7.65 13.98 8.47
CA HIS A 35 7.30 12.61 8.05
C HIS A 35 5.99 12.60 7.25
N LEU A 36 5.94 11.80 6.20
CA LEU A 36 4.74 11.52 5.41
C LEU A 36 4.43 10.03 5.49
N VAL A 37 3.14 9.69 5.57
CA VAL A 37 2.70 8.29 5.52
C VAL A 37 1.84 8.11 4.29
N VAL A 38 2.08 7.05 3.50
CA VAL A 38 1.27 6.71 2.33
C VAL A 38 0.79 5.27 2.40
N GLY A 39 -0.48 5.04 2.07
CA GLY A 39 -1.03 3.71 1.91
C GLY A 39 -0.74 3.16 0.52
N PHE A 40 -0.26 1.92 0.46
CA PHE A 40 0.03 1.19 -0.77
C PHE A 40 -0.69 -0.16 -0.80
N ASP A 41 -1.20 -0.55 -1.97
CA ASP A 41 -1.83 -1.83 -2.26
C ASP A 41 -1.72 -2.13 -3.78
N ARG A 42 -2.33 -3.22 -4.27
CA ARG A 42 -2.36 -3.52 -5.72
C ARG A 42 -3.20 -2.57 -6.58
N HIS A 43 -3.97 -1.66 -6.01
CA HIS A 43 -4.88 -0.83 -6.79
C HIS A 43 -4.13 0.34 -7.46
N PRO A 44 -4.51 0.73 -8.70
CA PRO A 44 -3.85 1.84 -9.40
C PRO A 44 -3.88 3.18 -8.65
N ALA A 45 -4.89 3.40 -7.79
CA ALA A 45 -4.97 4.63 -7.00
C ALA A 45 -3.86 4.74 -5.95
N SER A 46 -3.47 3.63 -5.33
CA SER A 46 -2.39 3.65 -4.33
C SER A 46 -1.02 3.83 -4.98
N HIS A 47 -0.85 3.36 -6.22
CA HIS A 47 0.34 3.64 -7.04
C HIS A 47 0.44 5.13 -7.41
N ALA A 48 -0.69 5.74 -7.77
CA ALA A 48 -0.76 7.18 -8.00
C ALA A 48 -0.45 7.96 -6.70
N ALA A 49 -0.97 7.49 -5.56
CA ALA A 49 -0.69 8.06 -4.24
C ALA A 49 0.79 7.94 -3.86
N LEU A 50 1.43 6.80 -4.08
CA LEU A 50 2.86 6.60 -3.84
C LEU A 50 3.70 7.52 -4.71
N THR A 51 3.39 7.60 -6.01
CA THR A 51 4.07 8.52 -6.94
C THR A 51 3.97 9.97 -6.46
N TYR A 52 2.77 10.40 -6.05
CA TYR A 52 2.54 11.74 -5.53
C TYR A 52 3.28 11.98 -4.22
N ALA A 53 3.27 11.00 -3.32
CA ALA A 53 3.95 11.08 -2.03
C ALA A 53 5.47 11.19 -2.19
N MET A 54 6.05 10.51 -3.18
CA MET A 54 7.47 10.64 -3.52
C MET A 54 7.83 12.05 -4.01
N ASP A 55 7.04 12.64 -4.91
CA ASP A 55 7.24 14.04 -5.35
C ASP A 55 7.14 15.01 -4.15
N LEU A 56 6.10 14.83 -3.34
CA LEU A 56 5.88 15.66 -2.17
C LEU A 56 7.01 15.52 -1.14
N ALA A 57 7.49 14.30 -0.89
CA ALA A 57 8.60 14.04 0.02
C ALA A 57 9.88 14.74 -0.45
N GLY A 58 10.17 14.72 -1.75
CA GLY A 58 11.31 15.45 -2.32
C GLY A 58 11.19 16.98 -2.13
N ARG A 59 9.98 17.52 -2.31
CA ARG A 59 9.74 18.98 -2.19
C ARG A 59 9.70 19.48 -0.75
N LEU A 60 9.26 18.64 0.18
CA LEU A 60 9.20 18.96 1.61
C LEU A 60 10.44 18.52 2.38
N ASN A 61 11.39 17.83 1.73
CA ASN A 61 12.47 17.13 2.42
C ASN A 61 11.93 16.25 3.56
N ALA A 62 10.95 15.41 3.23
CA ALA A 62 10.26 14.56 4.19
C ALA A 62 10.79 13.13 4.17
N PHE A 63 10.66 12.44 5.31
CA PHE A 63 10.80 11.00 5.38
C PHE A 63 9.48 10.34 4.94
N LEU A 64 9.54 9.40 3.99
CA LEU A 64 8.36 8.74 3.44
C LEU A 64 8.18 7.33 4.04
N HIS A 65 7.13 7.14 4.83
CA HIS A 65 6.69 5.84 5.30
C HIS A 65 5.63 5.26 4.37
N VAL A 66 5.93 4.12 3.74
CA VAL A 66 4.99 3.40 2.87
C VAL A 66 4.38 2.25 3.65
N ALA A 67 3.09 2.29 3.89
CA ALA A 67 2.34 1.26 4.59
C ALA A 67 1.59 0.39 3.58
N HIS A 68 2.07 -0.84 3.41
CA HIS A 68 1.43 -1.88 2.62
C HIS A 68 0.61 -2.80 3.53
N ILE A 69 -0.69 -2.87 3.25
CA ILE A 69 -1.58 -3.79 3.95
C ILE A 69 -1.95 -4.91 3.02
N VAL A 70 -1.62 -6.12 3.46
CA VAL A 70 -2.06 -7.34 2.80
C VAL A 70 -3.52 -7.58 3.14
N ASP A 71 -4.41 -7.17 2.25
CA ASP A 71 -5.82 -7.55 2.30
C ASP A 71 -6.04 -8.81 1.45
N THR A 72 -6.16 -9.94 2.14
CA THR A 72 -6.42 -11.24 1.51
C THR A 72 -7.88 -11.43 1.12
N ASP A 73 -8.80 -10.66 1.72
CA ASP A 73 -10.24 -10.84 1.49
C ASP A 73 -10.65 -10.30 0.12
N ASP A 74 -9.85 -9.37 -0.42
CA ASP A 74 -10.05 -8.82 -1.76
C ASP A 74 -9.28 -9.59 -2.86
N LEU A 75 -8.53 -10.66 -2.53
CA LEU A 75 -7.83 -11.46 -3.52
C LEU A 75 -8.79 -12.49 -4.16
N PRO A 76 -8.89 -12.57 -5.50
CA PRO A 76 -9.74 -13.53 -6.20
C PRO A 76 -9.07 -14.92 -6.24
N ILE A 77 -8.60 -15.38 -5.09
CA ILE A 77 -8.03 -16.71 -4.90
C ILE A 77 -9.15 -17.54 -4.25
N ASP A 78 -9.12 -18.86 -4.37
CA ASP A 78 -10.09 -19.75 -3.73
C ASP A 78 -9.51 -20.24 -2.39
N PRO A 79 -10.09 -19.89 -1.22
CA PRO A 79 -9.52 -20.25 0.09
C PRO A 79 -9.43 -21.75 0.32
N ASP A 80 -10.14 -22.53 -0.49
CA ASP A 80 -10.15 -23.98 -0.44
C ASP A 80 -9.15 -24.62 -1.42
N SER A 81 -8.34 -23.83 -2.16
CA SER A 81 -7.32 -24.37 -3.06
C SER A 81 -6.03 -24.74 -2.30
N ASP A 82 -5.45 -25.90 -2.66
CA ASP A 82 -4.20 -26.40 -2.07
C ASP A 82 -3.01 -25.43 -2.26
N ASP A 83 -3.10 -24.51 -3.22
CA ASP A 83 -2.06 -23.53 -3.56
C ASP A 83 -2.40 -22.08 -3.12
N TRP A 84 -3.48 -21.87 -2.36
CA TRP A 84 -3.93 -20.54 -1.93
C TRP A 84 -2.82 -19.76 -1.22
N GLU A 85 -2.12 -20.41 -0.29
CA GLU A 85 -1.08 -19.77 0.53
C GLU A 85 0.11 -19.30 -0.30
N GLN A 86 0.52 -20.11 -1.28
CA GLN A 86 1.57 -19.74 -2.24
C GLN A 86 1.17 -18.53 -3.07
N ARG A 87 -0.05 -18.53 -3.62
CA ARG A 87 -0.52 -17.43 -4.48
C ARG A 87 -0.63 -16.11 -3.74
N ILE A 88 -1.01 -16.13 -2.47
CA ILE A 88 -0.99 -14.93 -1.63
C ILE A 88 0.46 -14.47 -1.41
N ALA A 89 1.36 -15.38 -1.03
CA ALA A 89 2.76 -15.03 -0.81
C ALA A 89 3.37 -14.39 -2.08
N ASP A 90 3.12 -14.96 -3.25
CA ASP A 90 3.62 -14.46 -4.53
C ASP A 90 3.05 -13.07 -4.88
N ALA A 91 1.76 -12.86 -4.64
CA ALA A 91 1.10 -11.57 -4.86
C ALA A 91 1.66 -10.49 -3.92
N VAL A 92 1.80 -10.79 -2.63
CA VAL A 92 2.37 -9.87 -1.63
C VAL A 92 3.81 -9.52 -1.99
N GLU A 93 4.61 -10.51 -2.36
CA GLU A 93 6.00 -10.30 -2.77
C GLU A 93 6.11 -9.52 -4.08
N GLN A 94 5.18 -9.72 -5.02
CA GLN A 94 5.11 -8.89 -6.23
C GLN A 94 4.79 -7.43 -5.89
N GLU A 95 3.75 -7.17 -5.10
CA GLU A 95 3.36 -5.83 -4.67
C GLU A 95 4.51 -5.12 -3.93
N ARG A 96 5.22 -5.85 -3.07
CA ARG A 96 6.43 -5.35 -2.39
C ARG A 96 7.53 -4.98 -3.39
N ARG A 97 7.83 -5.85 -4.36
CA ARG A 97 8.85 -5.58 -5.39
C ARG A 97 8.51 -4.35 -6.21
N GLU A 98 7.23 -4.18 -6.56
CA GLU A 98 6.75 -3.01 -7.30
C GLU A 98 6.93 -1.72 -6.48
N ALA A 99 6.52 -1.72 -5.20
CA ALA A 99 6.73 -0.58 -4.31
C ALA A 99 8.22 -0.22 -4.15
N CYS A 100 9.07 -1.22 -3.89
CA CYS A 100 10.51 -1.01 -3.77
C CYS A 100 11.13 -0.50 -5.07
N ALA A 101 10.68 -0.98 -6.24
CA ALA A 101 11.15 -0.50 -7.53
C ALA A 101 10.76 0.98 -7.77
N MET A 102 9.56 1.39 -7.36
CA MET A 102 9.16 2.81 -7.39
C MET A 102 10.04 3.65 -6.46
N LEU A 103 10.23 3.20 -5.21
CA LEU A 103 11.02 3.90 -4.20
C LEU A 103 12.51 4.00 -4.55
N ALA A 104 13.04 3.08 -5.37
CA ALA A 104 14.41 3.16 -5.87
C ALA A 104 14.66 4.41 -6.74
N ALA A 105 13.62 5.09 -7.21
CA ALA A 105 13.74 6.34 -7.97
C ALA A 105 14.04 7.58 -7.10
N ILE A 106 13.93 7.49 -5.77
CA ILE A 106 14.25 8.59 -4.84
C ILE A 106 15.53 8.30 -4.05
N PRO A 107 16.31 9.34 -3.69
CA PRO A 107 17.66 9.17 -3.15
C PRO A 107 17.73 8.57 -1.74
N GLY A 108 16.60 8.41 -1.04
CA GLY A 108 16.56 7.84 0.32
C GLY A 108 15.45 8.42 1.19
N ASN A 109 15.61 8.27 2.51
CA ASN A 109 14.65 8.71 3.54
C ASN A 109 13.25 8.11 3.36
N TRP A 110 13.19 6.80 3.19
CA TRP A 110 11.93 6.10 3.16
C TRP A 110 12.02 4.79 3.91
N ALA A 111 10.88 4.31 4.39
CA ALA A 111 10.73 2.98 4.95
C ALA A 111 9.45 2.37 4.44
N PHE A 112 9.51 1.10 4.05
CA PHE A 112 8.37 0.32 3.60
C PHE A 112 8.00 -0.67 4.70
N TYR A 113 6.72 -0.70 5.07
CA TYR A 113 6.16 -1.56 6.10
C TYR A 113 5.09 -2.43 5.45
N SER A 114 5.25 -3.75 5.49
CA SER A 114 4.19 -4.69 5.11
C SER A 114 3.68 -5.42 6.33
N ARG A 115 2.37 -5.40 6.51
CA ARG A 115 1.71 -6.10 7.62
C ARG A 115 0.28 -6.48 7.26
N ARG A 116 -0.16 -7.67 7.69
CA ARG A 116 -1.56 -8.08 7.62
C ARG A 116 -2.41 -7.36 8.67
N GLY A 117 -3.61 -6.91 8.30
CA GLY A 117 -4.59 -6.37 9.24
C GLY A 117 -5.30 -5.12 8.75
N ASN A 118 -5.75 -4.29 9.69
CA ASN A 118 -6.57 -3.12 9.40
C ASN A 118 -5.72 -1.95 8.85
N PRO A 119 -6.03 -1.42 7.65
CA PRO A 119 -5.25 -0.38 7.00
C PRO A 119 -5.26 0.95 7.76
N ALA A 120 -6.41 1.37 8.27
CA ALA A 120 -6.52 2.59 9.07
C ALA A 120 -5.63 2.50 10.32
N ARG A 121 -5.66 1.35 11.01
CA ARG A 121 -4.83 1.16 12.22
C ARG A 121 -3.34 1.22 11.91
N LEU A 122 -2.86 0.59 10.84
CA LEU A 122 -1.44 0.63 10.48
C LEU A 122 -1.00 2.05 10.13
N LEU A 123 -1.75 2.74 9.26
CA LEU A 123 -1.47 4.11 8.85
C LEU A 123 -1.42 5.06 10.04
N THR A 124 -2.42 5.01 10.93
CA THR A 124 -2.46 5.85 12.13
C THR A 124 -1.33 5.51 13.09
N THR A 125 -1.01 4.22 13.29
CA THR A 125 0.10 3.82 14.19
C THR A 125 1.45 4.36 13.70
N ILE A 126 1.73 4.24 12.40
CA ILE A 126 2.97 4.78 11.81
C ILE A 126 2.98 6.31 11.91
N ALA A 127 1.85 6.94 11.60
CA ALA A 127 1.74 8.40 11.69
C ALA A 127 2.00 8.89 13.11
N ASP A 128 1.38 8.26 14.12
CA ASP A 128 1.51 8.64 15.53
C ASP A 128 2.93 8.45 16.05
N ALA A 129 3.57 7.34 15.69
CA ALA A 129 4.93 7.05 16.12
C ALA A 129 5.97 8.02 15.57
N ASN A 130 5.73 8.63 14.40
CA ASN A 130 6.71 9.47 13.70
C ASN A 130 6.31 10.96 13.62
N ASP A 131 5.28 11.35 14.38
CA ASP A 131 4.64 12.65 14.27
C ASP A 131 4.40 13.15 12.83
N ALA A 132 3.77 12.30 12.01
CA ALA A 132 3.63 12.58 10.60
C ALA A 132 2.84 13.86 10.30
N LEU A 133 3.30 14.61 9.30
CA LEU A 133 2.63 15.81 8.84
C LEU A 133 1.26 15.49 8.22
N MET A 134 1.15 14.37 7.50
CA MET A 134 -0.08 13.92 6.87
C MET A 134 -0.05 12.45 6.46
N ILE A 135 -1.25 11.91 6.19
CA ILE A 135 -1.47 10.59 5.63
C ILE A 135 -1.99 10.74 4.20
N ILE A 136 -1.43 10.01 3.26
CA ILE A 136 -1.74 10.08 1.83
C ILE A 136 -2.37 8.74 1.41
N ILE A 137 -3.52 8.79 0.75
CA ILE A 137 -4.28 7.60 0.37
C ILE A 137 -4.79 7.74 -1.07
N GLY A 138 -4.70 6.65 -1.83
CA GLY A 138 -5.30 6.55 -3.16
C GLY A 138 -6.83 6.41 -3.08
N THR A 139 -7.55 7.06 -4.00
CA THR A 139 -9.02 6.95 -4.10
C THR A 139 -9.46 6.46 -5.48
N THR A 140 -10.38 5.49 -5.49
CA THR A 140 -11.19 5.11 -6.65
C THR A 140 -12.67 5.14 -6.27
N ARG A 141 -13.59 5.11 -7.25
CA ARG A 141 -14.98 4.73 -7.01
C ARG A 141 -15.03 3.22 -6.68
N GLY A 142 -14.74 2.84 -5.43
CA GLY A 142 -14.91 1.47 -4.92
C GLY A 142 -13.73 0.86 -4.14
N GLY A 143 -12.51 1.42 -4.24
CA GLY A 143 -11.28 0.91 -3.58
C GLY A 143 -11.05 1.51 -2.19
N MET A 144 -9.78 1.56 -1.72
CA MET A 144 -9.28 1.94 -0.37
C MET A 144 -10.14 2.84 0.53
N MET A 145 -10.89 3.79 -0.03
CA MET A 145 -11.92 4.54 0.69
C MET A 145 -12.98 3.63 1.35
N SER A 146 -13.46 2.60 0.64
CA SER A 146 -14.36 1.57 1.18
C SER A 146 -13.67 0.77 2.30
N LEU A 147 -12.37 0.50 2.19
CA LEU A 147 -11.59 -0.14 3.25
C LEU A 147 -11.42 0.76 4.48
N VAL A 148 -11.19 2.07 4.29
CA VAL A 148 -11.17 3.04 5.40
C VAL A 148 -12.56 3.16 6.04
N GLU A 149 -13.64 3.21 5.26
CA GLU A 149 -15.02 3.24 5.76
C GLU A 149 -15.41 1.96 6.51
N ARG A 150 -15.04 0.79 5.99
CA ARG A 150 -15.25 -0.52 6.62
C ARG A 150 -14.38 -0.71 7.86
N ALA A 151 -13.14 -0.23 7.83
CA ALA A 151 -12.17 -0.34 8.92
C ALA A 151 -12.51 0.53 10.13
N VAL A 152 -13.16 1.67 9.91
CA VAL A 152 -13.56 2.59 10.98
C VAL A 152 -15.04 2.41 11.39
N GLY A 153 -15.80 1.60 10.63
CA GLY A 153 -17.22 1.34 10.90
C GLY A 153 -18.13 2.56 10.69
N GLU A 154 -17.60 3.62 10.09
CA GLU A 154 -18.22 4.94 9.94
C GLU A 154 -17.63 5.63 8.72
N SER A 155 -18.46 6.42 8.03
CA SER A 155 -18.03 7.20 6.85
C SER A 155 -16.74 7.97 7.12
N VAL A 156 -15.85 8.07 6.12
CA VAL A 156 -14.60 8.87 6.19
C VAL A 156 -14.89 10.29 6.70
N SER A 157 -16.05 10.86 6.34
CA SER A 157 -16.51 12.16 6.81
C SER A 157 -16.72 12.22 8.33
N ALA A 158 -17.25 11.15 8.94
CA ALA A 158 -17.46 11.06 10.39
C ALA A 158 -16.15 10.82 11.15
N THR A 159 -15.23 10.05 10.55
CA THR A 159 -13.89 9.80 11.10
C THR A 159 -13.04 11.06 11.08
N LEU A 160 -13.04 11.82 9.98
CA LEU A 160 -12.39 13.13 9.88
C LEU A 160 -12.98 14.14 10.87
N ALA A 161 -14.29 14.06 11.16
CA ALA A 161 -14.93 14.93 12.14
C ALA A 161 -14.57 14.59 13.61
N ARG A 162 -14.25 13.33 13.93
CA ARG A 162 -13.93 12.91 15.32
C ARG A 162 -12.44 12.69 15.62
N HIS A 163 -11.61 12.44 14.62
CA HIS A 163 -10.20 12.05 14.78
C HIS A 163 -9.22 12.94 13.99
N ALA A 164 -9.59 14.19 13.67
CA ALA A 164 -8.69 15.15 13.03
C ALA A 164 -7.52 15.55 13.94
N HIS A 165 -6.58 14.63 14.18
CA HIS A 165 -5.26 14.95 14.70
C HIS A 165 -4.23 15.07 13.56
N ARG A 166 -4.52 14.57 12.36
CA ARG A 166 -3.64 14.71 11.17
C ARG A 166 -4.41 14.89 9.86
N PRO A 167 -3.96 15.80 8.97
CA PRO A 167 -4.50 15.92 7.62
C PRO A 167 -4.42 14.60 6.82
N VAL A 168 -5.48 14.29 6.08
CA VAL A 168 -5.52 13.18 5.12
C VAL A 168 -5.63 13.73 3.71
N LEU A 169 -4.66 13.40 2.85
CA LEU A 169 -4.64 13.77 1.45
C LEU A 169 -5.14 12.60 0.59
N LEU A 170 -6.20 12.86 -0.17
CA LEU A 170 -6.78 11.90 -1.10
C LEU A 170 -6.23 12.15 -2.50
N VAL A 171 -5.59 11.14 -3.08
CA VAL A 171 -5.05 11.18 -4.45
C VAL A 171 -5.96 10.36 -5.36
N PRO A 172 -6.59 10.94 -6.38
CA PRO A 172 -7.40 10.17 -7.32
C PRO A 172 -6.52 9.25 -8.17
N ALA A 173 -7.05 8.09 -8.58
CA ALA A 173 -6.42 7.32 -9.65
C ALA A 173 -6.22 8.19 -10.88
N THR A 174 -5.00 8.22 -11.41
CA THR A 174 -4.72 8.85 -12.69
C THR A 174 -5.35 7.98 -13.78
N ASP A 175 -6.62 8.22 -14.09
CA ASP A 175 -7.21 7.70 -15.32
C ASP A 175 -6.44 8.35 -16.48
N ARG A 176 -5.50 7.62 -17.07
CA ARG A 176 -5.07 7.87 -18.45
C ARG A 176 -6.19 7.44 -19.43
N GLN A 177 -7.43 7.80 -19.13
CA GLN A 177 -8.56 7.85 -20.05
C GLN A 177 -8.98 9.31 -20.23
N HIS A 178 -8.06 10.14 -20.69
CA HIS A 178 -8.44 11.10 -21.73
C HIS A 178 -8.49 10.32 -23.06
N SER A 179 -9.45 9.42 -23.19
CA SER A 179 -9.82 8.88 -24.50
C SER A 179 -10.51 10.00 -25.28
N ASP A 180 -9.98 10.29 -26.45
CA ASP A 180 -10.61 11.02 -27.56
C ASP A 180 -12.15 11.05 -27.54
N ALA A 181 -12.74 12.05 -26.88
CA ALA A 181 -14.17 12.36 -26.97
C ALA A 181 -14.40 13.82 -27.38
N ALA A 182 -13.42 14.43 -28.05
CA ALA A 182 -13.58 15.73 -28.73
C ALA A 182 -13.74 15.62 -30.26
N GLN A 183 -13.88 14.41 -30.81
CA GLN A 183 -14.05 14.20 -32.25
C GLN A 183 -15.30 13.37 -32.57
N THR A 184 -16.50 13.93 -32.34
CA THR A 184 -17.71 13.73 -33.17
C THR A 184 -18.80 14.68 -32.66
N ARG A 185 -18.71 15.95 -33.08
CA ARG A 185 -19.89 16.81 -33.28
C ARG A 185 -19.47 18.00 -34.15
N ARG A 186 -19.44 17.77 -35.46
CA ARG A 186 -20.02 18.62 -36.50
C ARG A 186 -19.86 17.98 -37.86
#